data_AF-A0A352B761-F1
#
_entry.id   AF-A0A352B761-F1
#
_cell.length_a   1.000
_cell.length_b   1.000
_cell.length_c   1.000
_cell.angle_alpha   90.00
_cell.angle_beta   90.00
_cell.angle_gamma   90.00
#
_symmetry.space_group_name_H-M   'P 1'
#
loop_
_entity.id
_entity.type
_entity.pdbx_description
1 polymer ?
#
loop_
_entity_poly.entity_id
_entity_poly.type
_entity_poly.pdbx_seq_one_letter_code
_entity_poly.pdbx_strand_id
1 'polypeptide(L)' 'VTNPPIDPIREELVMSLATAIGPKQNLLGESPEHARRIHIGQPILTNDDLERIRQVDHPHFATRTLR' A
#
# COMPACT_ATOMS: atom_id res chain seq x y z
N VAL A 1 10.08 -24.89 19.44
CA VAL A 1 10.40 -23.46 19.17
C VAL A 1 10.32 -23.30 17.67
N THR A 2 9.35 -22.55 17.15
CA THR A 2 8.97 -22.70 15.73
C THR A 2 9.16 -21.45 14.88
N ASN A 3 9.33 -20.25 15.46
CA ASN A 3 9.63 -19.02 14.72
C ASN A 3 10.58 -18.13 15.54
N PRO A 4 11.87 -18.03 15.18
CA PRO A 4 12.79 -17.07 15.78
C PRO A 4 12.45 -15.63 15.33
N PRO A 5 12.71 -14.59 16.15
CA PRO A 5 12.52 -13.20 15.77
C PRO A 5 13.56 -12.77 14.72
N ILE A 6 13.17 -11.80 13.88
CA ILE A 6 14.04 -11.15 12.88
C ILE A 6 14.70 -9.92 13.53
N ASP A 7 15.97 -9.66 13.22
CA ASP A 7 16.67 -8.44 13.65
C ASP A 7 16.33 -7.25 12.72
N PRO A 8 15.60 -6.22 13.20
CA PRO A 8 15.10 -5.15 12.33
C PRO A 8 16.19 -4.23 11.76
N ILE A 9 17.42 -4.31 12.26
CA ILE A 9 18.55 -3.49 11.77
C ILE A 9 19.43 -4.34 10.86
N ARG A 10 19.81 -5.55 11.30
CA ARG A 10 20.72 -6.40 10.53
C ARG A 10 20.03 -7.08 9.34
N GLU A 11 18.73 -7.27 9.41
CA GLU A 11 17.93 -7.95 8.39
C GLU A 11 16.93 -7.00 7.70
N GLU A 12 17.18 -5.69 7.74
CA GLU A 12 16.30 -4.68 7.11
C GLU A 12 16.04 -4.98 5.62
N LEU A 13 17.04 -5.50 4.90
CA LEU A 13 16.94 -5.82 3.47
C LEU A 13 15.83 -6.83 3.12
N VAL A 14 15.47 -7.72 4.06
CA VAL A 14 14.40 -8.70 3.86
C VAL A 14 13.05 -8.24 4.42
N MET A 15 13.00 -7.01 4.94
CA MET A 15 11.80 -6.39 5.51
C MET A 15 11.30 -5.26 4.60
N SER A 16 10.00 -4.97 4.66
CA SER A 16 9.42 -3.83 3.95
C SER A 16 8.14 -3.35 4.62
N LEU A 17 7.98 -2.03 4.67
CA LEU A 17 6.72 -1.37 5.07
C LEU A 17 5.88 -0.94 3.85
N ALA A 18 6.36 -1.23 2.64
CA ALA A 18 5.70 -0.82 1.41
C ALA A 18 4.26 -1.33 1.40
N THR A 19 3.33 -0.42 1.14
CA THR A 19 1.90 -0.68 1.19
C THR A 19 1.27 -0.26 -0.12
N ALA A 20 0.21 -0.96 -0.53
CA ALA A 20 -0.53 -0.66 -1.74
C ALA A 20 -1.99 -0.33 -1.39
N ILE A 21 -2.49 0.82 -1.82
CA ILE A 21 -3.86 1.31 -1.63
C ILE A 21 -4.64 1.12 -2.93
N GLY A 22 -5.94 0.82 -2.82
CA GLY A 22 -6.83 0.60 -3.96
C GLY A 22 -7.51 -0.77 -3.95
N PRO A 23 -8.31 -1.07 -4.98
CA PRO A 23 -9.08 -2.31 -5.04
C PRO A 23 -8.18 -3.55 -5.06
N LYS A 24 -8.56 -4.58 -4.30
CA LYS A 24 -7.98 -5.91 -4.42
C LYS A 24 -8.82 -6.70 -5.42
N GLN A 25 -8.20 -7.13 -6.50
CA GLN A 25 -8.84 -7.96 -7.52
C GLN A 25 -8.91 -9.42 -7.05
N ASN A 26 -9.58 -10.27 -7.83
CA ASN A 26 -9.69 -11.70 -7.55
C ASN A 26 -8.32 -12.38 -7.62
N LEU A 27 -7.88 -12.96 -6.49
CA LEU A 27 -6.59 -13.64 -6.36
C LEU A 27 -6.35 -14.76 -7.39
N LEU A 28 -7.40 -15.45 -7.84
CA LEU A 28 -7.29 -16.59 -8.76
C LEU A 28 -7.31 -16.18 -10.24
N GLY A 29 -7.54 -14.89 -10.53
CA GLY A 29 -7.54 -14.36 -11.89
C GLY A 29 -6.26 -13.57 -12.16
N GLU A 30 -5.79 -13.58 -13.40
CA GLU A 30 -4.71 -12.70 -13.85
C GLU A 30 -5.29 -11.61 -14.74
N SER A 31 -5.01 -10.35 -14.41
CA SER A 31 -5.43 -9.21 -15.23
C SER A 31 -4.59 -7.95 -14.97
N PRO A 32 -4.49 -7.02 -15.93
CA PRO A 32 -3.76 -5.76 -15.74
C PRO A 32 -4.29 -4.88 -14.59
N GLU A 33 -5.56 -5.06 -14.19
CA GLU A 33 -6.20 -4.33 -13.10
C GLU A 33 -5.53 -4.62 -11.74
N HIS A 34 -4.88 -5.77 -11.58
CA HIS A 34 -4.15 -6.12 -10.35
C HIS A 34 -3.03 -5.12 -10.03
N ALA A 35 -2.41 -4.54 -11.07
CA ALA A 35 -1.35 -3.56 -10.95
C ALA A 35 -1.85 -2.13 -10.73
N ARG A 36 -3.17 -1.87 -10.84
CA ARG A 36 -3.75 -0.53 -10.65
C ARG A 36 -3.90 -0.22 -9.17
N ARG A 37 -2.78 0.07 -8.51
CA ARG A 37 -2.67 0.36 -7.08
C ARG A 37 -1.84 1.62 -6.85
N ILE A 38 -2.17 2.36 -5.79
CA ILE A 38 -1.33 3.46 -5.31
C ILE A 38 -0.29 2.85 -4.37
N HIS A 39 0.99 2.93 -4.73
CA HIS A 39 2.08 2.41 -3.92
C HIS A 39 2.61 3.50 -2.98
N ILE A 40 2.74 3.18 -1.69
CA ILE A 40 3.34 4.05 -0.67
C ILE A 40 4.46 3.29 0.04
N GLY A 41 5.51 4.01 0.44
CA GLY A 41 6.70 3.40 1.06
C GLY A 41 6.47 2.88 2.48
N GLN A 42 5.48 3.41 3.19
CA GLN A 42 5.14 3.05 4.56
C GLN A 42 3.66 3.34 4.85
N PRO A 43 3.07 2.72 5.89
CA PRO A 43 1.65 2.93 6.23
C PRO A 43 1.39 4.24 6.98
N ILE A 44 2.42 4.91 7.49
CA ILE A 44 2.28 6.18 8.21
C ILE A 44 2.36 7.33 7.21
N LEU A 45 1.27 8.09 7.10
CA LEU A 45 1.13 9.21 6.16
C LEU A 45 1.29 10.53 6.88
N THR A 46 2.00 11.47 6.27
CA THR A 46 1.95 12.87 6.67
C THR A 46 0.64 13.51 6.23
N ASN A 47 0.35 14.71 6.74
CA ASN A 47 -0.82 15.47 6.28
C ASN A 47 -0.77 15.73 4.76
N ASP A 48 0.42 16.01 4.23
CA ASP A 48 0.63 16.25 2.80
C ASP A 48 0.40 14.98 1.98
N ASP A 49 0.86 13.81 2.45
CA ASP A 49 0.62 12.54 1.78
C ASP A 49 -0.88 12.20 1.75
N LEU A 50 -1.57 12.44 2.86
CA LEU A 50 -3.01 12.23 2.94
C LEU A 50 -3.75 13.17 2.00
N GLU A 51 -3.36 14.43 1.91
CA GLU A 51 -3.99 15.39 0.99
C GLU A 51 -3.74 15.05 -0.48
N ARG A 52 -2.54 14.57 -0.83
CA ARG A 52 -2.25 14.04 -2.18
C ARG A 52 -3.17 12.87 -2.53
N ILE A 53 -3.41 11.96 -1.58
CA ILE A 53 -4.35 10.87 -1.79
C ILE A 53 -5.77 11.43 -1.95
N ARG A 54 -6.22 12.33 -1.07
CA ARG A 54 -7.56 12.94 -1.15
C ARG A 54 -7.83 13.61 -2.49
N GLN A 55 -6.82 14.27 -3.06
CA GLN A 55 -6.91 15.02 -4.31
C GLN A 55 -6.55 14.19 -5.56
N VAL A 56 -6.46 12.85 -5.46
CA VAL A 56 -6.10 12.03 -6.62
C VAL A 56 -7.16 12.21 -7.73
N ASP A 57 -6.73 12.76 -8.87
CA ASP A 57 -7.55 12.91 -10.06
C ASP A 57 -7.09 11.89 -11.10
N HIS A 58 -7.59 10.67 -10.98
CA HIS A 58 -7.22 9.57 -11.86
C HIS A 58 -8.45 8.71 -12.20
N PRO A 59 -8.66 8.32 -13.48
CA PRO A 59 -9.88 7.63 -13.91
C PRO A 59 -10.22 6.32 -13.18
N HIS A 60 -9.21 5.70 -12.55
CA HIS A 60 -9.34 4.42 -11.86
C HIS A 60 -9.36 4.53 -10.34
N PHE A 61 -9.24 5.74 -9.77
CA PHE A 61 -9.24 5.95 -8.33
C PHE A 61 -10.27 7.01 -7.95
N ALA A 62 -11.11 6.67 -6.99
CA ALA A 62 -12.07 7.59 -6.38
C ALA A 62 -11.81 7.65 -4.88
N THR A 63 -11.87 8.85 -4.33
CA THR A 63 -11.57 9.11 -2.92
C THR A 63 -12.78 9.74 -2.24
N ARG A 64 -13.00 9.35 -0.98
CA ARG A 64 -14.11 9.86 -0.20
C ARG A 64 -13.73 9.92 1.27
N THR A 65 -13.93 11.08 1.89
CA THR A 65 -13.90 11.20 3.36
C THR A 65 -15.26 10.83 3.91
N LEU A 66 -15.30 9.82 4.78
CA LEU A 66 -16.50 9.44 5.52
C LEU A 66 -16.56 10.25 6.81
N ARG A 67 -17.77 10.69 7.18
CA ARG A 67 -18.07 11.38 8.44
C ARG A 67 -18.84 10.45 9.36
#